data_AF-A0A7X4DQT9-F1
#
_entry.id   AF-A0A7X4DQT9-F1
#
_cell.length_a   1.000
_cell.length_b   1.000
_cell.length_c   1.000
_cell.angle_alpha   90.00
_cell.angle_beta   90.00
_cell.angle_gamma   90.00
#
_symmetry.space_group_name_H-M   'P 1'
#
loop_
_entity.id
_entity.type
_entity.pdbx_description
1 polymer ?
#
loop_
_entity_poly.entity_id
_entity_poly.type
_entity_poly.pdbx_seq_one_letter_code
_entity_poly.pdbx_strand_id
1 'polypeptide(L)'
;MSAAAETLAKAYQAVGQNEDAYRMALVATASGERGGAAVADELELRMPLVEIIDLQDEVSGDWPGTAGFETAINAAVADGDFRAIAGHARAAAAGRDVPRSFGTAYMLATLAAAAGDLGAARLRDRLNRRFGGDVHWRSASGEASDEAMAFWIDGGMGAAVVAAATFAGSWCPDGMAFAEFSFTLEKGRTVSVCENAGSSELTYFYGVLGKPPELEYRGPLHGTIEGISGYSHDLFGLGEYGFDGPQVDVDVSQEAVAAAAAAQDTDGFFLVRSVGCCGGEETAILFRREGWEYAVRVGYSRNVNPDVASELGDYSEWKLITLISPDGQDTTIR
;
A
#
# COMPACT_ATOMS: atom_id res chain seq x y z
N MET A 1 -32.78 15.14 11.94
CA MET A 1 -32.29 15.40 13.31
C MET A 1 -30.83 15.88 13.35
N SER A 2 -30.15 15.99 12.21
CA SER A 2 -28.69 16.18 12.13
C SER A 2 -28.21 17.62 12.45
N ALA A 3 -28.82 18.66 11.89
CA ALA A 3 -28.45 20.07 12.18
C ALA A 3 -28.63 20.47 13.67
N ALA A 4 -29.49 19.76 14.40
CA ALA A 4 -29.68 19.98 15.83
C ALA A 4 -28.45 19.53 16.64
N ALA A 5 -27.75 18.48 16.23
CA ALA A 5 -26.61 17.93 16.96
C ALA A 5 -25.43 18.92 17.00
N GLU A 6 -25.06 19.55 15.87
CA GLU A 6 -23.99 20.56 15.86
C GLU A 6 -24.34 21.76 16.74
N THR A 7 -25.59 22.22 16.69
CA THR A 7 -26.06 23.36 17.49
C THR A 7 -25.97 23.03 18.98
N LEU A 8 -26.38 21.82 19.38
CA LEU A 8 -26.27 21.34 20.75
C LEU A 8 -24.81 21.19 21.18
N ALA A 9 -23.94 20.65 20.32
CA ALA A 9 -22.51 20.54 20.59
C ALA A 9 -21.90 21.90 20.94
N LYS A 10 -22.19 22.92 20.13
CA LYS A 10 -21.74 24.30 20.37
C LYS A 10 -22.34 24.91 21.65
N ALA A 11 -23.62 24.64 21.92
CA ALA A 11 -24.28 25.13 23.14
C ALA A 11 -23.65 24.53 24.41
N TYR A 12 -23.41 23.21 24.42
CA TYR A 12 -22.74 22.52 25.53
C TYR A 12 -21.30 23.00 25.71
N GLN A 13 -20.56 23.17 24.62
CA GLN A 13 -19.21 23.72 24.64
C GLN A 13 -19.18 25.13 25.27
N ALA A 14 -20.16 25.99 24.93
CA ALA A 14 -20.23 27.36 25.44
C ALA A 14 -20.48 27.44 26.96
N VAL A 15 -21.09 26.41 27.56
CA VAL A 15 -21.32 26.32 29.02
C VAL A 15 -20.31 25.42 29.74
N GLY A 16 -19.27 24.94 29.05
CA GLY A 16 -18.20 24.13 29.62
C GLY A 16 -18.53 22.65 29.84
N GLN A 17 -19.61 22.14 29.21
CA GLN A 17 -20.00 20.72 29.27
C GLN A 17 -19.32 19.95 28.12
N ASN A 18 -18.00 19.73 28.25
CA ASN A 18 -17.17 19.19 27.16
C ASN A 18 -17.57 17.78 26.72
N GLU A 19 -17.91 16.87 27.65
CA GLU A 19 -18.32 15.50 27.30
C GLU A 19 -19.60 15.47 26.46
N ASP A 20 -20.65 16.18 26.90
CA ASP A 20 -21.92 16.27 26.16
C ASP A 20 -21.74 16.99 24.82
N ALA A 21 -20.87 18.02 24.80
CA ALA A 21 -20.48 18.67 23.56
C ALA A 21 -19.81 17.69 22.59
N TYR A 22 -18.94 16.82 23.10
CA TYR A 22 -18.21 15.85 22.30
C TYR A 22 -19.13 14.76 21.75
N ARG A 23 -20.02 14.20 22.58
CA ARG A 23 -21.06 13.26 22.12
C ARG A 23 -21.86 13.83 20.95
N MET A 24 -22.34 15.07 21.09
CA MET A 24 -23.11 15.73 20.04
C MET A 24 -22.26 16.05 18.79
N ALA A 25 -20.98 16.37 18.96
CA ALA A 25 -20.06 16.59 17.85
C ALA A 25 -19.80 15.30 17.06
N LEU A 26 -19.64 14.16 17.74
CA LEU A 26 -19.50 12.84 17.10
C LEU A 26 -20.73 12.50 16.26
N VAL A 27 -21.94 12.68 16.82
CA VAL A 27 -23.22 12.51 16.10
C VAL A 27 -23.33 13.44 14.90
N ALA A 28 -22.95 14.71 15.06
CA ALA A 28 -22.96 15.69 13.97
C ALA A 28 -22.00 15.30 12.85
N THR A 29 -20.80 14.82 13.19
CA THR A 29 -19.79 14.38 12.22
C THR A 29 -20.28 13.18 11.43
N ALA A 30 -20.79 12.16 12.13
CA ALA A 30 -21.37 10.95 11.53
C ALA A 30 -22.54 11.28 10.58
N SER A 31 -23.30 12.32 10.91
CA SER A 31 -24.43 12.81 10.09
C SER A 31 -24.01 13.70 8.90
N GLY A 32 -22.72 13.97 8.73
CA GLY A 32 -22.20 14.82 7.64
C GLY A 32 -22.44 16.32 7.83
N GLU A 33 -22.71 16.78 9.04
CA GLU A 33 -22.98 18.20 9.31
C GLU A 33 -21.71 19.05 9.20
N ARG A 34 -21.85 20.21 8.54
CA ARG A 34 -20.75 21.14 8.25
C ARG A 34 -20.33 21.90 9.50
N GLY A 35 -19.59 21.23 10.36
CA GLY A 35 -19.04 21.82 11.59
C GLY A 35 -18.77 20.80 12.69
N GLY A 36 -19.41 19.64 12.63
CA GLY A 36 -19.22 18.56 13.62
C GLY A 36 -17.75 18.20 13.81
N ALA A 37 -17.02 17.98 12.71
CA ALA A 37 -15.60 17.65 12.74
C ALA A 37 -14.76 18.74 13.41
N ALA A 38 -15.04 20.02 13.13
CA ALA A 38 -14.28 21.13 13.69
C ALA A 38 -14.52 21.27 15.21
N VAL A 39 -15.76 21.08 15.67
CA VAL A 39 -16.10 21.08 17.10
C VAL A 39 -15.45 19.88 17.81
N ALA A 40 -15.48 18.70 17.19
CA ALA A 40 -14.83 17.50 17.72
C ALA A 40 -13.31 17.71 17.84
N ASP A 41 -12.64 18.23 16.80
CA ASP A 41 -11.20 18.51 16.83
C ASP A 41 -10.83 19.49 17.96
N GLU A 42 -11.63 20.54 18.17
CA GLU A 42 -11.38 21.53 19.23
C GLU A 42 -11.58 20.94 20.64
N LEU A 43 -12.54 20.04 20.82
CA LEU A 43 -12.79 19.35 22.08
C LEU A 43 -11.69 18.32 22.37
N GLU A 44 -11.22 17.59 21.36
CA GLU A 44 -10.12 16.62 21.48
C GLU A 44 -8.79 17.26 21.93
N LEU A 45 -8.60 18.56 21.69
CA LEU A 45 -7.43 19.29 22.17
C LEU A 45 -7.53 19.67 23.66
N ARG A 46 -8.71 19.59 24.25
CA ARG A 46 -9.01 20.04 25.63
C ARG A 46 -9.38 18.90 26.57
N MET A 47 -9.74 17.74 26.05
CA MET A 47 -10.14 16.57 26.82
C MET A 47 -8.98 15.58 27.00
N PRO A 48 -8.90 14.89 28.16
CA PRO A 48 -8.04 13.73 28.33
C PRO A 48 -8.35 12.65 27.28
N LEU A 49 -7.31 11.97 26.78
CA LEU A 49 -7.47 10.96 25.74
C LEU A 49 -8.36 9.78 26.18
N VAL A 50 -8.32 9.40 27.46
CA VAL A 50 -9.18 8.35 28.01
C VAL A 50 -10.67 8.69 27.86
N GLU A 51 -11.07 9.92 28.21
CA GLU A 51 -12.45 10.39 28.06
C GLU A 51 -12.87 10.44 26.59
N ILE A 52 -11.94 10.82 25.70
CA ILE A 52 -12.18 10.82 24.25
C ILE A 52 -12.49 9.40 23.76
N ILE A 53 -11.66 8.42 24.11
CA ILE A 53 -11.83 7.03 23.66
C ILE A 53 -13.13 6.45 24.22
N ASP A 54 -13.38 6.60 25.52
CA ASP A 54 -14.59 6.09 26.17
C ASP A 54 -15.87 6.64 25.52
N LEU A 55 -15.91 7.94 25.21
CA LEU A 55 -17.04 8.57 24.54
C LEU A 55 -17.17 8.17 23.06
N GLN A 56 -16.07 7.92 22.37
CA GLN A 56 -16.11 7.39 21.00
C GLN A 56 -16.75 6.01 20.99
N ASP A 57 -16.36 5.13 21.92
CA ASP A 57 -16.89 3.77 22.01
C ASP A 57 -18.37 3.76 22.42
N GLU A 58 -18.75 4.59 23.41
CA GLU A 58 -20.15 4.78 23.82
C GLU A 58 -21.01 5.23 22.62
N VAL A 59 -20.63 6.31 21.94
CA VAL A 59 -21.43 6.86 20.83
C VAL A 59 -21.42 5.93 19.61
N SER A 60 -20.32 5.23 19.34
CA SER A 60 -20.26 4.22 18.29
C SER A 60 -21.19 3.04 18.59
N GLY A 61 -21.27 2.57 19.85
CA GLY A 61 -22.17 1.49 20.23
C GLY A 61 -23.66 1.84 20.05
N ASP A 62 -24.03 3.08 20.34
CA ASP A 62 -25.42 3.54 20.27
C ASP A 62 -25.84 4.10 18.89
N TRP A 63 -24.90 4.21 17.95
CA TRP A 63 -25.18 4.80 16.64
C TRP A 63 -26.10 3.91 15.79
N PRO A 64 -27.21 4.44 15.23
CA PRO A 64 -28.13 3.64 14.42
C PRO A 64 -27.50 2.99 13.17
N GLY A 65 -26.39 3.55 12.67
CA GLY A 65 -25.67 3.03 11.52
C GLY A 65 -24.66 1.91 11.83
N THR A 66 -24.44 1.58 13.11
CA THR A 66 -23.37 0.66 13.53
C THR A 66 -23.52 -0.74 12.94
N ALA A 67 -24.72 -1.33 13.01
CA ALA A 67 -24.97 -2.64 12.41
C ALA A 67 -24.71 -2.67 10.88
N GLY A 68 -25.03 -1.57 10.18
CA GLY A 68 -24.77 -1.44 8.74
C GLY A 68 -23.28 -1.32 8.44
N PHE A 69 -22.54 -0.57 9.25
CA PHE A 69 -21.10 -0.42 9.14
C PHE A 69 -20.35 -1.73 9.43
N GLU A 70 -20.72 -2.44 10.49
CA GLU A 70 -20.17 -3.77 10.82
C GLU A 70 -20.45 -4.78 9.70
N THR A 71 -21.66 -4.78 9.14
CA THR A 71 -22.01 -5.63 7.99
C THR A 71 -21.12 -5.32 6.79
N ALA A 72 -20.86 -4.04 6.50
CA ALA A 72 -19.98 -3.64 5.40
C ALA A 72 -18.52 -4.05 5.62
N ILE A 73 -18.01 -3.92 6.85
CA ILE A 73 -16.66 -4.39 7.22
C ILE A 73 -16.57 -5.91 7.04
N ASN A 74 -17.52 -6.66 7.59
CA ASN A 74 -17.52 -8.12 7.51
C ASN A 74 -17.59 -8.62 6.06
N ALA A 75 -18.36 -7.94 5.20
CA ALA A 75 -18.38 -8.23 3.76
C ALA A 75 -17.01 -7.98 3.11
N ALA A 76 -16.40 -6.81 3.38
CA ALA A 76 -15.08 -6.49 2.84
C ALA A 76 -13.98 -7.46 3.31
N VAL A 77 -14.05 -7.91 4.57
CA VAL A 77 -13.15 -8.94 5.12
C VAL A 77 -13.34 -10.28 4.42
N ALA A 78 -14.59 -10.74 4.26
CA ALA A 78 -14.90 -12.00 3.60
C ALA A 78 -14.45 -12.01 2.13
N ASP A 79 -14.59 -10.88 1.45
CA ASP A 79 -14.19 -10.72 0.04
C ASP A 79 -12.67 -10.46 -0.13
N GLY A 80 -11.93 -10.23 0.97
CA GLY A 80 -10.52 -9.84 0.91
C GLY A 80 -10.29 -8.43 0.33
N ASP A 81 -11.32 -7.57 0.31
CA ASP A 81 -11.24 -6.21 -0.22
C ASP A 81 -10.59 -5.26 0.80
N PHE A 82 -9.27 -5.33 0.89
CA PHE A 82 -8.49 -4.48 1.77
C PHE A 82 -8.59 -2.98 1.45
N ARG A 83 -9.00 -2.61 0.22
CA ARG A 83 -9.22 -1.20 -0.15
C ARG A 83 -10.51 -0.67 0.45
N ALA A 84 -11.58 -1.47 0.45
CA ALA A 84 -12.81 -1.15 1.17
C ALA A 84 -12.55 -1.03 2.68
N ILE A 85 -11.79 -1.95 3.28
CA ILE A 85 -11.37 -1.88 4.69
C ILE A 85 -10.59 -0.59 4.97
N ALA A 86 -9.63 -0.23 4.12
CA ALA A 86 -8.91 1.05 4.24
C ALA A 86 -9.84 2.27 4.09
N GLY A 87 -10.87 2.17 3.25
CA GLY A 87 -11.95 3.16 3.15
C GLY A 87 -12.69 3.34 4.47
N HIS A 88 -13.12 2.24 5.10
CA HIS A 88 -13.78 2.22 6.40
C HIS A 88 -12.88 2.74 7.53
N ALA A 89 -11.59 2.41 7.51
CA ALA A 89 -10.62 2.96 8.46
C ALA A 89 -10.56 4.50 8.39
N ARG A 90 -10.52 5.06 7.17
CA ARG A 90 -10.53 6.53 6.97
C ARG A 90 -11.87 7.15 7.35
N ALA A 91 -12.98 6.45 7.12
CA ALA A 91 -14.32 6.89 7.53
C ALA A 91 -14.42 6.99 9.05
N ALA A 92 -14.03 5.94 9.78
CA ALA A 92 -13.97 5.91 11.25
C ALA A 92 -13.01 6.97 11.81
N ALA A 93 -11.83 7.18 11.21
CA ALA A 93 -10.89 8.21 11.66
C ALA A 93 -11.43 9.64 11.48
N ALA A 94 -12.20 9.86 10.42
CA ALA A 94 -12.76 11.18 10.10
C ALA A 94 -14.13 11.42 10.75
N GLY A 95 -14.83 10.37 11.16
CA GLY A 95 -16.24 10.40 11.55
C GLY A 95 -17.20 10.56 10.37
N ARG A 96 -16.89 10.02 9.19
CA ARG A 96 -17.77 10.12 8.02
C ARG A 96 -18.72 8.92 7.97
N ASP A 97 -20.03 9.18 7.94
CA ASP A 97 -21.12 8.19 7.94
C ASP A 97 -21.21 7.28 9.19
N VAL A 98 -20.17 7.30 10.03
CA VAL A 98 -20.09 6.69 11.36
C VAL A 98 -19.47 7.67 12.35
N PRO A 99 -19.78 7.57 13.65
CA PRO A 99 -19.05 8.33 14.67
C PRO A 99 -17.55 8.10 14.55
N ARG A 100 -16.80 9.15 14.87
CA ARG A 100 -15.34 9.03 14.89
C ARG A 100 -14.94 8.03 15.98
N SER A 101 -14.09 7.07 15.64
CA SER A 101 -13.50 6.14 16.62
C SER A 101 -12.05 5.84 16.24
N PHE A 102 -11.11 6.22 17.10
CA PHE A 102 -9.69 6.00 16.87
C PHE A 102 -9.29 4.54 17.03
N GLY A 103 -9.93 3.80 17.95
CA GLY A 103 -9.74 2.36 18.12
C GLY A 103 -10.13 1.58 16.86
N THR A 104 -11.37 1.77 16.39
CA THR A 104 -11.86 1.15 15.16
C THR A 104 -11.05 1.56 13.94
N ALA A 105 -10.68 2.84 13.81
CA ALA A 105 -9.81 3.29 12.73
C ALA A 105 -8.44 2.62 12.76
N TYR A 106 -7.86 2.42 13.94
CA TYR A 106 -6.57 1.76 14.12
C TYR A 106 -6.62 0.28 13.77
N MET A 107 -7.64 -0.43 14.25
CA MET A 107 -7.89 -1.84 13.93
C MET A 107 -7.97 -2.04 12.42
N LEU A 108 -8.90 -1.32 11.75
CA LEU A 108 -9.11 -1.46 10.31
C LEU A 108 -7.89 -1.01 9.50
N ALA A 109 -7.20 0.05 9.95
CA ALA A 109 -5.97 0.50 9.29
C ALA A 109 -4.84 -0.53 9.41
N THR A 110 -4.71 -1.20 10.56
CA THR A 110 -3.74 -2.27 10.79
C THR A 110 -4.05 -3.47 9.92
N LEU A 111 -5.32 -3.87 9.85
CA LEU A 111 -5.79 -4.98 9.04
C LEU A 111 -5.54 -4.74 7.54
N ALA A 112 -5.90 -3.57 7.02
CA ALA A 112 -5.65 -3.21 5.62
C ALA A 112 -4.15 -3.03 5.32
N ALA A 113 -3.37 -2.52 6.28
CA ALA A 113 -1.91 -2.40 6.13
C ALA A 113 -1.23 -3.77 6.02
N ALA A 114 -1.69 -4.76 6.79
CA ALA A 114 -1.20 -6.14 6.70
C ALA A 114 -1.47 -6.76 5.31
N ALA A 115 -2.56 -6.35 4.65
CA ALA A 115 -2.87 -6.72 3.27
C ALA A 115 -2.15 -5.86 2.21
N GLY A 116 -1.28 -4.93 2.61
CA GLY A 116 -0.46 -4.11 1.70
C GLY A 116 -1.00 -2.70 1.40
N ASP A 117 -2.09 -2.23 2.02
CA ASP A 117 -2.55 -0.83 1.84
C ASP A 117 -1.68 0.15 2.65
N LEU A 118 -0.87 0.94 1.96
CA LEU A 118 0.01 1.89 2.64
C LEU A 118 -0.66 3.17 3.09
N GLY A 119 -1.78 3.55 2.46
CA GLY A 119 -2.60 4.65 2.96
C GLY A 119 -3.12 4.32 4.37
N ALA A 120 -3.48 3.06 4.59
CA ALA A 120 -3.86 2.51 5.89
C ALA A 120 -2.66 2.43 6.83
N ALA A 121 -1.49 1.93 6.38
CA ALA A 121 -0.28 1.92 7.20
C ALA A 121 0.08 3.33 7.71
N ARG A 122 0.01 4.34 6.83
CA ARG A 122 0.22 5.75 7.19
C ARG A 122 -0.81 6.27 8.17
N LEU A 123 -2.08 5.86 8.04
CA LEU A 123 -3.12 6.23 9.00
C LEU A 123 -2.81 5.66 10.38
N ARG A 124 -2.51 4.36 10.47
CA ARG A 124 -2.08 3.68 11.71
C ARG A 124 -0.88 4.39 12.34
N ASP A 125 0.16 4.67 11.55
CA ASP A 125 1.39 5.29 12.03
C ASP A 125 1.17 6.74 12.48
N ARG A 126 0.26 7.49 11.83
CA ARG A 126 -0.14 8.83 12.29
C ARG A 126 -0.86 8.79 13.63
N LEU A 127 -1.75 7.82 13.84
CA LEU A 127 -2.43 7.63 15.13
C LEU A 127 -1.42 7.29 16.23
N ASN A 128 -0.50 6.37 15.96
CA ASN A 128 0.63 6.06 16.87
C ASN A 128 1.50 7.29 17.14
N ARG A 129 1.79 8.13 16.15
CA ARG A 129 2.58 9.34 16.36
C ARG A 129 1.83 10.39 17.20
N ARG A 130 0.52 10.53 16.98
CA ARG A 130 -0.32 11.50 17.70
C ARG A 130 -0.47 11.10 19.17
N PHE A 131 -0.66 9.81 19.45
CA PHE A 131 -1.11 9.33 20.76
C PHE A 131 -0.13 8.37 21.47
N GLY A 132 0.96 7.95 20.83
CA GLY A 132 1.85 6.87 21.30
C GLY A 132 2.54 7.10 22.66
N GLY A 133 2.61 8.35 23.12
CA GLY A 133 3.11 8.67 24.46
C GLY A 133 2.10 8.39 25.59
N ASP A 134 0.81 8.25 25.26
CA ASP A 134 -0.27 8.07 26.22
C ASP A 134 -0.44 6.59 26.60
N VAL A 135 -0.68 6.31 27.88
CA VAL A 135 -0.88 4.94 28.38
C VAL A 135 -2.23 4.36 27.97
N HIS A 136 -3.27 5.19 27.90
CA HIS A 136 -4.60 4.79 27.49
C HIS A 136 -4.62 4.46 26.00
N TRP A 137 -3.90 5.23 25.19
CA TRP A 137 -3.70 4.89 23.78
C TRP A 137 -3.03 3.53 23.61
N ARG A 138 -1.95 3.26 24.35
CA ARG A 138 -1.24 1.97 24.24
C ARG A 138 -2.14 0.78 24.59
N SER A 139 -3.05 0.94 25.56
CA SER A 139 -4.07 -0.07 25.86
C SER A 139 -5.04 -0.23 24.70
N ALA A 140 -5.71 0.84 24.28
CA ALA A 140 -6.72 0.82 23.22
C ALA A 140 -6.15 0.33 21.88
N SER A 141 -4.94 0.77 21.50
CA SER A 141 -4.26 0.32 20.29
C SER A 141 -3.81 -1.14 20.38
N GLY A 142 -3.52 -1.62 21.59
CA GLY A 142 -3.22 -3.04 21.85
C GLY A 142 -4.44 -3.92 21.61
N GLU A 143 -5.57 -3.57 22.22
CA GLU A 143 -6.86 -4.24 22.02
C GLU A 143 -7.26 -4.23 20.53
N ALA A 144 -7.17 -3.08 19.87
CA ALA A 144 -7.44 -2.95 18.43
C ALA A 144 -6.49 -3.78 17.56
N SER A 145 -5.23 -3.99 17.98
CA SER A 145 -4.28 -4.84 17.27
C SER A 145 -4.61 -6.32 17.44
N ASP A 146 -5.00 -6.73 18.65
CA ASP A 146 -5.41 -8.09 18.96
C ASP A 146 -6.69 -8.45 18.17
N GLU A 147 -7.65 -7.53 18.08
CA GLU A 147 -8.85 -7.71 17.27
C GLU A 147 -8.52 -7.79 15.77
N ALA A 148 -7.64 -6.90 15.26
CA ALA A 148 -7.18 -6.98 13.87
C ALA A 148 -6.47 -8.32 13.58
N MET A 149 -5.69 -8.85 14.53
CA MET A 149 -5.07 -10.17 14.40
C MET A 149 -6.10 -11.30 14.38
N ALA A 150 -7.14 -11.21 15.22
CA ALA A 150 -8.25 -12.17 15.21
C ALA A 150 -8.99 -12.16 13.86
N PHE A 151 -9.26 -10.98 13.28
CA PHE A 151 -9.82 -10.89 11.92
C PHE A 151 -8.88 -11.50 10.86
N TRP A 152 -7.57 -11.31 11.00
CA TRP A 152 -6.58 -11.85 10.07
C TRP A 152 -6.53 -13.38 10.09
N ILE A 153 -6.51 -13.97 11.28
CA ILE A 153 -6.35 -15.42 11.50
C ILE A 153 -7.71 -16.13 11.42
N ASP A 154 -8.67 -15.73 12.26
CA ASP A 154 -9.94 -16.44 12.45
C ASP A 154 -11.03 -15.94 11.51
N GLY A 155 -11.01 -14.64 11.19
CA GLY A 155 -11.93 -14.02 10.21
C GLY A 155 -11.66 -14.44 8.76
N GLY A 156 -10.60 -15.20 8.51
CA GLY A 156 -10.25 -15.71 7.19
C GLY A 156 -9.67 -14.67 6.25
N MET A 157 -9.36 -13.45 6.72
CA MET A 157 -8.88 -12.38 5.83
C MET A 157 -7.54 -12.72 5.19
N GLY A 158 -6.59 -13.31 5.93
CA GLY A 158 -5.32 -13.72 5.34
C GLY A 158 -5.52 -14.70 4.19
N ALA A 159 -6.44 -15.66 4.35
CA ALA A 159 -6.80 -16.60 3.29
C ALA A 159 -7.55 -15.92 2.14
N ALA A 160 -8.47 -15.00 2.44
CA ALA A 160 -9.22 -14.24 1.44
C ALA A 160 -8.31 -13.35 0.58
N VAL A 161 -7.34 -12.67 1.18
CA VAL A 161 -6.33 -11.87 0.47
C VAL A 161 -5.46 -12.74 -0.42
N VAL A 162 -4.99 -13.89 0.07
CA VAL A 162 -4.22 -14.85 -0.73
C VAL A 162 -5.08 -15.39 -1.88
N ALA A 163 -6.33 -15.75 -1.62
CA ALA A 163 -7.27 -16.22 -2.64
C ALA A 163 -7.53 -15.14 -3.69
N ALA A 164 -7.77 -13.90 -3.28
CA ALA A 164 -7.97 -12.75 -4.18
C ALA A 164 -6.72 -12.46 -5.02
N ALA A 165 -5.53 -12.57 -4.43
CA ALA A 165 -4.26 -12.43 -5.15
C ALA A 165 -4.05 -13.59 -6.15
N THR A 166 -4.47 -14.80 -5.80
CA THR A 166 -4.38 -15.99 -6.67
C THR A 166 -5.44 -15.94 -7.79
N PHE A 167 -6.57 -15.28 -7.56
CA PHE A 167 -7.70 -15.21 -8.49
C PHE A 167 -7.71 -13.94 -9.36
N ALA A 168 -6.70 -13.09 -9.25
CA ALA A 168 -6.38 -12.12 -10.29
C ALA A 168 -5.92 -12.91 -11.53
N GLY A 169 -6.89 -13.46 -12.27
CA GLY A 169 -6.69 -14.40 -13.36
C GLY A 169 -5.59 -13.93 -14.29
N SER A 170 -4.71 -14.83 -14.70
CA SER A 170 -3.67 -14.48 -15.66
C SER A 170 -4.30 -14.18 -17.01
N TRP A 171 -3.72 -13.24 -17.76
CA TRP A 171 -4.01 -13.14 -19.19
C TRP A 171 -3.37 -14.21 -20.05
N CYS A 172 -2.70 -15.20 -19.45
CA CYS A 172 -2.13 -16.30 -20.20
C CYS A 172 -3.23 -17.01 -20.98
N PRO A 173 -3.22 -16.92 -22.33
CA PRO A 173 -4.19 -17.61 -23.15
C PRO A 173 -4.11 -19.12 -22.92
N ASP A 174 -5.20 -19.84 -23.20
CA ASP A 174 -5.22 -21.30 -23.13
C ASP A 174 -4.04 -21.90 -23.91
N GLY A 175 -3.21 -22.69 -23.21
CA GLY A 175 -2.01 -23.31 -23.76
C GLY A 175 -0.70 -22.58 -23.47
N MET A 176 -0.72 -21.40 -22.87
CA MET A 176 0.46 -20.79 -22.24
C MET A 176 0.52 -21.15 -20.76
N ALA A 177 1.70 -21.52 -20.27
CA ALA A 177 1.91 -21.69 -18.84
C ALA A 177 2.10 -20.30 -18.21
N PHE A 178 1.63 -20.15 -16.98
CA PHE A 178 1.99 -18.97 -16.20
C PHE A 178 3.47 -19.05 -15.84
N ALA A 179 4.27 -18.09 -16.32
CA ALA A 179 5.73 -18.21 -16.24
C ALA A 179 6.20 -18.10 -14.80
N GLU A 180 5.70 -17.14 -14.02
CA GLU A 180 6.17 -16.99 -12.64
C GLU A 180 5.40 -15.97 -11.79
N PHE A 181 5.03 -14.79 -12.32
CA PHE A 181 4.41 -13.72 -11.50
C PHE A 181 3.32 -12.92 -12.21
N SER A 182 2.33 -12.49 -11.43
CA SER A 182 1.35 -11.49 -11.82
C SER A 182 1.23 -10.50 -10.68
N PHE A 183 1.35 -9.22 -11.00
CA PHE A 183 1.24 -8.16 -10.01
C PHE A 183 0.16 -7.18 -10.44
N THR A 184 -0.72 -6.88 -9.49
CA THR A 184 -1.75 -5.86 -9.66
C THR A 184 -1.17 -4.49 -9.32
N LEU A 185 -1.22 -3.59 -10.29
CA LEU A 185 -0.86 -2.19 -10.20
C LEU A 185 -2.04 -1.34 -9.69
N GLU A 186 -1.79 -0.05 -9.44
CA GLU A 186 -2.86 0.90 -9.17
C GLU A 186 -3.93 0.90 -10.28
N LYS A 187 -5.18 1.22 -9.89
CA LYS A 187 -6.35 1.27 -10.78
C LYS A 187 -6.78 -0.10 -11.34
N GLY A 188 -6.35 -1.20 -10.72
CA GLY A 188 -6.77 -2.55 -11.10
C GLY A 188 -6.14 -3.07 -12.38
N ARG A 189 -5.05 -2.44 -12.83
CA ARG A 189 -4.22 -2.98 -13.90
C ARG A 189 -3.38 -4.11 -13.36
N THR A 190 -3.02 -5.06 -14.21
CA THR A 190 -2.24 -6.24 -13.88
C THR A 190 -1.19 -6.41 -14.95
N VAL A 191 -0.01 -6.88 -14.54
CA VAL A 191 0.96 -7.45 -15.46
C VAL A 191 0.91 -8.96 -15.30
N SER A 192 0.80 -9.68 -16.40
CA SER A 192 0.94 -11.14 -16.42
C SER A 192 2.12 -11.51 -17.31
N VAL A 193 3.00 -12.36 -16.81
CA VAL A 193 4.09 -12.95 -17.59
C VAL A 193 3.74 -14.40 -17.88
N CYS A 194 3.69 -14.74 -19.16
CA CYS A 194 3.23 -16.03 -19.65
C CYS A 194 4.33 -16.69 -20.47
N GLU A 195 4.58 -17.97 -20.21
CA GLU A 195 5.51 -18.79 -20.96
C GLU A 195 4.76 -19.56 -22.04
N ASN A 196 5.23 -19.47 -23.27
CA ASN A 196 4.71 -20.31 -24.33
C ASN A 196 5.16 -21.76 -24.12
N ALA A 197 4.23 -22.70 -24.05
CA ALA A 197 4.57 -24.11 -23.85
C ALA A 197 5.57 -24.60 -24.92
N GLY A 198 6.78 -24.96 -24.49
CA GLY A 198 7.85 -25.44 -25.37
C GLY A 198 8.68 -24.34 -26.05
N SER A 199 8.58 -23.08 -25.61
CA SER A 199 9.38 -21.95 -26.09
C SER A 199 9.99 -21.19 -24.90
N SER A 200 11.22 -20.68 -25.08
CA SER A 200 11.84 -19.75 -24.13
C SER A 200 11.35 -18.31 -24.29
N GLU A 201 10.40 -18.06 -25.20
CA GLU A 201 9.78 -16.75 -25.37
C GLU A 201 8.72 -16.50 -24.32
N LEU A 202 8.86 -15.37 -23.63
CA LEU A 202 7.86 -14.88 -22.69
C LEU A 202 6.92 -13.91 -23.40
N THR A 203 5.63 -14.02 -23.08
CA THR A 203 4.60 -13.07 -23.48
C THR A 203 4.15 -12.28 -22.27
N TYR A 204 4.24 -10.96 -22.37
CA TYR A 204 3.87 -10.03 -21.32
C TYR A 204 2.56 -9.35 -21.68
N PHE A 205 1.62 -9.37 -20.75
CA PHE A 205 0.34 -8.70 -20.88
C PHE A 205 0.21 -7.60 -19.83
N TYR A 206 -0.21 -6.41 -20.24
CA TYR A 206 -0.45 -5.26 -19.34
C TYR A 206 -1.83 -4.62 -19.56
N GLY A 207 -2.48 -4.20 -18.48
CA GLY A 207 -3.78 -3.49 -18.46
C GLY A 207 -4.78 -4.13 -17.47
N VAL A 208 -6.09 -3.96 -17.64
CA VAL A 208 -7.09 -4.38 -16.63
C VAL A 208 -7.61 -5.80 -16.88
N LEU A 209 -7.50 -6.69 -15.88
CA LEU A 209 -8.02 -8.06 -15.97
C LEU A 209 -9.51 -8.10 -16.33
N GLY A 210 -9.89 -9.09 -17.14
CA GLY A 210 -11.24 -9.21 -17.69
C GLY A 210 -11.52 -8.28 -18.88
N LYS A 211 -10.56 -7.44 -19.29
CA LYS A 211 -10.56 -6.72 -20.57
C LYS A 211 -9.45 -7.26 -21.48
N PRO A 212 -9.49 -6.99 -22.80
CA PRO A 212 -8.34 -7.20 -23.65
C PRO A 212 -7.12 -6.44 -23.10
N PRO A 213 -5.91 -7.02 -23.16
CA PRO A 213 -4.70 -6.37 -22.69
C PRO A 213 -4.47 -5.06 -23.45
N GLU A 214 -4.11 -4.01 -22.71
CA GLU A 214 -3.74 -2.71 -23.28
C GLU A 214 -2.40 -2.80 -24.04
N LEU A 215 -1.52 -3.69 -23.59
CA LEU A 215 -0.25 -3.99 -24.22
C LEU A 215 0.01 -5.50 -24.18
N GLU A 216 0.40 -6.04 -25.33
CA GLU A 216 0.94 -7.38 -25.48
C GLU A 216 2.35 -7.26 -26.07
N TYR A 217 3.33 -7.85 -25.41
CA TYR A 217 4.71 -7.91 -25.89
C TYR A 217 5.17 -9.35 -25.91
N ARG A 218 5.79 -9.75 -27.02
CA ARG A 218 6.40 -11.07 -27.22
C ARG A 218 7.87 -10.86 -27.51
N GLY A 219 8.72 -11.48 -26.72
CA GLY A 219 10.16 -11.40 -26.94
C GLY A 219 10.92 -12.34 -26.00
N PRO A 220 12.18 -12.64 -26.32
CA PRO A 220 13.03 -13.39 -25.41
C PRO A 220 13.36 -12.54 -24.18
N LEU A 221 13.50 -13.21 -23.02
CA LEU A 221 14.14 -12.59 -21.86
C LEU A 221 15.63 -12.41 -22.18
N HIS A 222 16.06 -11.18 -22.44
CA HIS A 222 17.45 -10.91 -22.85
C HIS A 222 18.43 -11.04 -21.68
N GLY A 223 17.96 -10.91 -20.44
CA GLY A 223 18.74 -11.19 -19.25
C GLY A 223 17.99 -10.88 -17.96
N THR A 224 18.42 -11.54 -16.90
CA THR A 224 18.12 -11.23 -15.51
C THR A 224 19.39 -10.67 -14.89
N ILE A 225 19.32 -9.47 -14.31
CA ILE A 225 20.44 -8.86 -13.60
C ILE A 225 20.07 -8.83 -12.12
N GLU A 226 20.71 -9.69 -11.33
CA GLU A 226 20.62 -9.66 -9.87
C GLU A 226 21.92 -9.07 -9.30
N GLY A 227 21.80 -7.90 -8.65
CA GLY A 227 22.93 -7.22 -8.01
C GLY A 227 22.68 -7.03 -6.51
N ILE A 228 23.69 -7.30 -5.68
CA ILE A 228 23.69 -6.91 -4.27
C ILE A 228 24.42 -5.57 -4.18
N SER A 229 23.70 -4.49 -3.86
CA SER A 229 24.35 -3.18 -3.70
C SER A 229 25.14 -3.12 -2.38
N GLY A 230 26.45 -2.90 -2.49
CA GLY A 230 27.40 -2.98 -1.39
C GLY A 230 27.41 -1.76 -0.46
N TYR A 231 27.39 -2.04 0.83
CA TYR A 231 28.31 -1.45 1.81
C TYR A 231 28.91 -2.63 2.59
N SER A 232 30.15 -3.03 2.28
CA SER A 232 30.87 -4.04 3.05
C SER A 232 31.38 -3.42 4.35
N HIS A 233 30.61 -3.57 5.43
CA HIS A 233 31.21 -3.68 6.75
C HIS A 233 30.97 -5.09 7.26
N ASP A 234 32.05 -5.76 7.64
CA ASP A 234 32.14 -7.05 8.34
C ASP A 234 30.83 -7.48 9.02
N LEU A 235 30.04 -8.30 8.34
CA LEU A 235 29.03 -9.13 8.98
C LEU A 235 29.70 -10.45 9.40
N PHE A 236 30.36 -10.40 10.55
CA PHE A 236 30.63 -11.59 11.35
C PHE A 236 29.30 -12.30 11.61
N GLY A 237 29.14 -13.55 11.17
CA GLY A 237 28.31 -14.53 11.89
C GLY A 237 27.16 -15.21 11.17
N LEU A 238 26.99 -15.11 9.84
CA LEU A 238 26.06 -15.99 9.11
C LEU A 238 26.82 -17.11 8.42
N GLY A 239 27.22 -18.09 9.23
CA GLY A 239 27.60 -19.41 8.72
C GLY A 239 26.37 -20.21 8.28
N GLU A 240 26.56 -21.00 7.23
CA GLU A 240 25.85 -22.26 6.89
C GLU A 240 24.66 -22.26 5.90
N TYR A 241 24.35 -21.18 5.19
CA TYR A 241 23.55 -21.30 3.94
C TYR A 241 24.36 -20.81 2.73
N GLY A 242 25.21 -21.69 2.21
CA GLY A 242 25.96 -21.47 0.98
C GLY A 242 25.03 -21.52 -0.23
N PHE A 243 24.90 -20.40 -0.93
CA PHE A 243 24.33 -20.33 -2.28
C PHE A 243 25.49 -20.17 -3.27
N ASP A 244 25.71 -21.17 -4.12
CA ASP A 244 26.81 -21.23 -5.10
C ASP A 244 26.43 -20.50 -6.41
N GLY A 245 26.01 -19.24 -6.29
CA GLY A 245 25.92 -18.31 -7.42
C GLY A 245 27.18 -17.43 -7.47
N PRO A 246 27.68 -17.03 -8.66
CA PRO A 246 28.79 -16.08 -8.72
C PRO A 246 28.37 -14.78 -8.01
N GLN A 247 29.16 -14.32 -7.04
CA GLN A 247 29.02 -12.95 -6.55
C GLN A 247 29.33 -12.02 -7.71
N VAL A 248 28.30 -11.32 -8.19
CA VAL A 248 28.43 -10.33 -9.24
C VAL A 248 28.76 -9.01 -8.56
N ASP A 249 29.98 -8.51 -8.79
CA ASP A 249 30.41 -7.18 -8.34
C ASP A 249 29.44 -6.11 -8.86
N VAL A 250 29.25 -5.02 -8.10
CA VAL A 250 28.46 -3.86 -8.53
C VAL A 250 28.96 -3.36 -9.90
N ASP A 251 30.27 -3.39 -10.11
CA ASP A 251 30.90 -2.99 -11.38
C ASP A 251 30.51 -3.93 -12.55
N VAL A 252 30.31 -5.22 -12.30
CA VAL A 252 29.87 -6.19 -13.32
C VAL A 252 28.37 -6.04 -13.63
N SER A 253 27.56 -5.67 -12.62
CA SER A 253 26.15 -5.31 -12.86
C SER A 253 26.00 -4.01 -13.65
N GLN A 254 26.92 -3.05 -13.46
CA GLN A 254 27.00 -1.80 -14.24
C GLN A 254 27.44 -2.07 -15.68
N GLU A 255 28.47 -2.89 -15.90
CA GLU A 255 28.90 -3.30 -17.25
C GLU A 255 27.79 -4.06 -18.00
N ALA A 256 27.01 -4.91 -17.31
CA ALA A 256 25.90 -5.63 -17.93
C ALA A 256 24.73 -4.71 -18.33
N VAL A 257 24.38 -3.73 -17.48
CA VAL A 257 23.35 -2.72 -17.80
C VAL A 257 23.83 -1.79 -18.93
N ALA A 258 25.09 -1.35 -18.90
CA ALA A 258 25.68 -0.53 -19.95
C ALA A 258 25.80 -1.28 -21.28
N ALA A 259 26.20 -2.55 -21.27
CA ALA A 259 26.24 -3.40 -22.45
C ALA A 259 24.84 -3.67 -23.04
N ALA A 260 23.84 -3.86 -22.18
CA ALA A 260 22.43 -3.97 -22.55
C ALA A 260 21.88 -2.69 -23.19
N ALA A 261 22.20 -1.52 -22.63
CA ALA A 261 21.80 -0.22 -23.17
C ALA A 261 22.52 0.12 -24.49
N ALA A 262 23.80 -0.27 -24.61
CA ALA A 262 24.65 -0.01 -25.78
C ALA A 262 24.39 -0.94 -26.97
N ALA A 263 23.63 -2.04 -26.80
CA ALA A 263 23.21 -2.89 -27.89
C ALA A 263 22.19 -2.15 -28.77
N GLN A 264 22.66 -1.54 -29.87
CA GLN A 264 21.87 -0.63 -30.72
C GLN A 264 20.69 -1.28 -31.47
N ASP A 265 20.54 -2.61 -31.43
CA ASP A 265 19.61 -3.36 -32.28
C ASP A 265 18.72 -4.39 -31.54
N THR A 266 18.64 -4.33 -30.20
CA THR A 266 17.80 -5.30 -29.45
C THR A 266 16.58 -4.63 -28.83
N ASP A 267 15.42 -4.79 -29.48
CA ASP A 267 14.12 -4.71 -28.80
C ASP A 267 14.12 -5.81 -27.74
N GLY A 268 13.96 -5.45 -26.46
CA GLY A 268 14.20 -6.41 -25.39
C GLY A 268 13.76 -5.97 -24.00
N PHE A 269 13.76 -6.93 -23.09
CA PHE A 269 13.37 -6.80 -21.69
C PHE A 269 14.56 -7.07 -20.77
N PHE A 270 14.68 -6.25 -19.73
CA PHE A 270 15.61 -6.49 -18.63
C PHE A 270 14.86 -6.43 -17.30
N LEU A 271 14.97 -7.50 -16.51
CA LEU A 271 14.62 -7.49 -15.10
C LEU A 271 15.88 -7.17 -14.31
N VAL A 272 15.88 -6.03 -13.63
CA VAL A 272 16.94 -5.63 -12.72
C VAL A 272 16.42 -5.78 -11.31
N ARG A 273 16.95 -6.73 -10.56
CA ARG A 273 16.66 -6.90 -9.13
C ARG A 273 17.88 -6.48 -8.33
N SER A 274 17.71 -5.44 -7.53
CA SER A 274 18.70 -4.96 -6.58
C SER A 274 18.20 -5.26 -5.18
N VAL A 275 19.01 -5.95 -4.38
CA VAL A 275 18.73 -6.13 -2.95
C VAL A 275 19.57 -5.11 -2.19
N GLY A 276 18.91 -4.16 -1.54
CA GLY A 276 19.56 -3.18 -0.68
C GLY A 276 19.93 -3.77 0.67
N CYS A 277 21.05 -3.32 1.24
CA CYS A 277 21.58 -3.78 2.55
C CYS A 277 20.62 -3.61 3.75
N CYS A 278 19.53 -2.86 3.60
CA CYS A 278 18.54 -2.60 4.66
C CYS A 278 17.22 -3.37 4.47
N GLY A 279 17.22 -4.46 3.70
CA GLY A 279 16.03 -5.29 3.49
C GLY A 279 14.99 -4.69 2.54
N GLY A 280 15.37 -3.64 1.80
CA GLY A 280 14.58 -3.13 0.69
C GLY A 280 14.98 -3.84 -0.59
N GLU A 281 14.08 -4.63 -1.18
CA GLU A 281 14.22 -5.09 -2.56
C GLU A 281 13.81 -3.95 -3.50
N GLU A 282 14.63 -3.69 -4.50
CA GLU A 282 14.31 -2.82 -5.62
C GLU A 282 14.30 -3.63 -6.90
N THR A 283 13.13 -3.81 -7.50
CA THR A 283 12.98 -4.44 -8.80
C THR A 283 12.66 -3.35 -9.82
N ALA A 284 13.52 -3.15 -10.80
CA ALA A 284 13.24 -2.33 -11.97
C ALA A 284 13.02 -3.24 -13.17
N ILE A 285 11.96 -2.97 -13.93
CA ILE A 285 11.70 -3.64 -15.21
C ILE A 285 11.89 -2.61 -16.32
N LEU A 286 12.79 -2.88 -17.25
CA LEU A 286 13.11 -1.99 -18.37
C LEU A 286 12.59 -2.61 -19.68
N PHE A 287 11.90 -1.80 -20.48
CA PHE A 287 11.44 -2.18 -21.82
C PHE A 287 12.00 -1.20 -22.84
N ARG A 288 12.56 -1.74 -23.94
CA ARG A 288 12.95 -0.94 -25.12
C ARG A 288 12.17 -1.42 -26.35
N ARG A 289 11.45 -0.51 -27.01
CA ARG A 289 10.76 -0.78 -28.29
C ARG A 289 10.78 0.45 -29.20
N GLU A 290 11.29 0.30 -30.42
CA GLU A 290 11.21 1.34 -31.48
C GLU A 290 11.70 2.74 -31.00
N GLY A 291 12.72 2.79 -30.15
CA GLY A 291 13.26 4.04 -29.57
C GLY A 291 12.52 4.57 -28.33
N TRP A 292 11.56 3.83 -27.78
CA TRP A 292 10.91 4.14 -26.51
C TRP A 292 11.50 3.29 -25.39
N GLU A 293 11.91 3.93 -24.31
CA GLU A 293 12.44 3.29 -23.11
C GLU A 293 11.47 3.50 -21.93
N TYR A 294 10.94 2.41 -21.37
CA TYR A 294 10.07 2.42 -20.20
C TYR A 294 10.82 1.77 -19.02
N ALA A 295 10.86 2.45 -17.87
CA ALA A 295 11.35 1.89 -16.61
C ALA A 295 10.18 1.76 -15.63
N VAL A 296 10.01 0.57 -15.05
CA VAL A 296 8.99 0.22 -14.06
C VAL A 296 9.72 -0.08 -12.77
N ARG A 297 9.69 0.85 -11.81
CA ARG A 297 10.37 0.73 -10.52
C ARG A 297 9.46 0.18 -9.42
N VAL A 298 9.92 -0.85 -8.71
CA VAL A 298 9.26 -1.46 -7.55
C VAL A 298 10.29 -1.54 -6.41
N GLY A 299 10.47 -0.49 -5.61
CA GLY A 299 11.52 -0.48 -4.57
C GLY A 299 11.67 0.80 -3.74
N TYR A 300 12.42 0.70 -2.62
CA TYR A 300 12.39 1.61 -1.46
C TYR A 300 13.48 2.72 -1.36
N SER A 301 14.38 2.89 -2.33
CA SER A 301 15.47 3.89 -2.21
C SER A 301 15.00 5.32 -2.58
N ARG A 302 15.50 6.33 -1.88
CA ARG A 302 15.29 7.74 -2.28
C ARG A 302 16.32 8.24 -3.28
N ASN A 303 17.31 7.42 -3.62
CA ASN A 303 18.41 7.76 -4.50
C ASN A 303 18.54 6.69 -5.58
N VAL A 304 18.27 7.05 -6.84
CA VAL A 304 18.94 6.36 -7.95
C VAL A 304 20.42 6.65 -7.74
N ASN A 305 21.26 5.62 -7.77
CA ASN A 305 22.71 5.84 -7.75
C ASN A 305 23.04 6.81 -8.91
N PRO A 306 23.57 8.02 -8.64
CA PRO A 306 23.85 9.00 -9.68
C PRO A 306 24.79 8.46 -10.77
N ASP A 307 25.62 7.47 -10.44
CA ASP A 307 26.50 6.79 -11.40
C ASP A 307 25.69 5.96 -12.41
N VAL A 308 24.62 5.30 -11.94
CA VAL A 308 23.67 4.58 -12.83
C VAL A 308 22.89 5.55 -13.70
N ALA A 309 22.58 6.77 -13.23
CA ALA A 309 21.88 7.77 -14.03
C ALA A 309 22.78 8.43 -15.08
N SER A 310 24.09 8.58 -14.83
CA SER A 310 25.04 9.21 -15.76
C SER A 310 25.49 8.32 -16.92
N GLU A 311 25.55 7.01 -16.72
CA GLU A 311 25.99 6.00 -17.73
C GLU A 311 24.92 5.71 -18.80
N LEU A 312 23.71 6.16 -18.52
CA LEU A 312 22.48 5.68 -19.11
C LEU A 312 22.11 6.60 -20.33
N GLY A 313 22.67 7.82 -20.43
CA GLY A 313 22.49 8.76 -21.56
C GLY A 313 21.64 10.01 -21.26
N ASP A 314 21.17 10.72 -22.31
CA ASP A 314 20.21 11.83 -22.19
C ASP A 314 18.78 11.26 -22.16
N TYR A 315 18.12 11.41 -21.01
CA TYR A 315 16.80 10.83 -20.70
C TYR A 315 15.62 11.71 -21.06
N SER A 316 15.86 12.90 -21.59
CA SER A 316 14.82 13.91 -21.78
C SER A 316 13.69 13.48 -22.74
N GLU A 317 13.92 12.46 -23.57
CA GLU A 317 12.91 11.86 -24.47
C GLU A 317 12.26 10.56 -23.94
N TRP A 318 12.68 10.04 -22.79
CA TRP A 318 12.13 8.81 -22.22
C TRP A 318 10.68 9.04 -21.75
N LYS A 319 9.76 8.13 -22.11
CA LYS A 319 8.46 8.06 -21.45
C LYS A 319 8.60 7.24 -20.18
N LEU A 320 8.94 7.92 -19.08
CA LEU A 320 8.85 7.32 -17.77
C LEU A 320 7.39 6.89 -17.50
N ILE A 321 7.15 5.57 -17.36
CA ILE A 321 5.99 5.12 -16.59
C ILE A 321 6.40 5.26 -15.14
N THR A 322 6.16 6.45 -14.60
CA THR A 322 6.36 6.69 -13.17
C THR A 322 5.40 5.79 -12.41
N LEU A 323 5.92 4.67 -11.91
CA LEU A 323 5.30 4.02 -10.78
C LEU A 323 5.50 4.97 -9.61
N ILE A 324 4.41 5.62 -9.21
CA ILE A 324 4.40 6.38 -7.96
C ILE A 324 4.77 5.35 -6.91
N SER A 325 5.90 5.60 -6.24
CA SER A 325 6.29 4.77 -5.13
C SER A 325 5.08 4.65 -4.20
N PRO A 326 4.91 3.54 -3.49
CA PRO A 326 3.72 3.30 -2.68
C PRO A 326 3.45 4.40 -1.58
N ASP A 327 4.34 5.39 -1.48
CA ASP A 327 4.31 6.61 -0.68
C ASP A 327 3.70 7.88 -1.36
N GLY A 328 3.22 7.85 -2.60
CA GLY A 328 2.38 8.93 -3.15
C GLY A 328 3.07 10.28 -3.41
N GLN A 329 4.40 10.34 -3.50
CA GLN A 329 5.09 11.55 -4.00
C GLN A 329 5.35 11.45 -5.50
N ASP A 330 4.89 12.47 -6.24
CA ASP A 330 5.34 12.72 -7.60
C ASP A 330 6.79 13.23 -7.55
N THR A 331 7.70 12.52 -8.20
CA THR A 331 8.97 13.09 -8.65
C THR A 331 9.07 12.91 -10.15
N THR A 332 8.89 14.01 -10.88
CA THR A 332 9.30 14.11 -12.28
C THR A 332 10.77 14.48 -12.27
N ILE A 333 11.64 13.54 -12.64
CA ILE A 333 13.01 13.86 -13.03
C ILE A 333 12.90 14.57 -14.38
N ARG A 334 13.50 15.75 -14.48
CA ARG A 334 13.80 16.40 -15.76
C ARG A 334 15.18 15.98 -16.21
#